data_AF-A0AAD9IA59-F1
#
_entry.id   AF-A0AAD9IA59-F1
#
_cell.length_a   1.000
_cell.length_b   1.000
_cell.length_c   1.000
_cell.angle_alpha   90.00
_cell.angle_beta   90.00
_cell.angle_gamma   90.00
#
_symmetry.space_group_name_H-M   'P 1'
#
loop_
_entity.id
_entity.type
_entity.pdbx_description
1 polymer ?
#
loop_
_entity_poly.entity_id
_entity_poly.type
_entity_poly.pdbx_seq_one_letter_code
_entity_poly.pdbx_strand_id
1 'polypeptide(L)'
;MRDQQRSVDYLDFWLDVAQHMSLCRHFVRELRRSVLVVARQDIRASAEKILYTFLLPGAEREITLPGSITQDVTTAIEEFGRDDPEVFDVAKDYVFQAMERDAFPGFLRMKALGNLIPPTLIMRLILGLLAMFGAFWTAFVLIFLDEARITRLWLILPFTIGVYCLASYQYSLDPILALIGLSEYTPFNFSWIREPYVRRLLAQRAIMVLAVTMFIDAALLVLFILVPGKRL
;
A
#
# COMPACT_ATOMS: atom_id res chain seq x y z
N MET A 1 1.28 -12.83 -1.39
CA MET A 1 2.76 -12.71 -1.29
C MET A 1 3.43 -12.97 -2.64
N ARG A 2 3.16 -14.10 -3.33
CA ARG A 2 3.77 -14.41 -4.63
C ARG A 2 3.47 -13.40 -5.75
N ASP A 3 2.24 -12.91 -5.84
CA ASP A 3 1.87 -11.89 -6.85
C ASP A 3 2.48 -10.52 -6.56
N GLN A 4 2.63 -10.18 -5.28
CA GLN A 4 3.31 -8.95 -4.86
C GLN A 4 4.80 -9.02 -5.20
N GLN A 5 5.46 -10.16 -4.91
CA GLN A 5 6.85 -10.37 -5.27
C GLN A 5 7.06 -10.27 -6.79
N ARG A 6 6.21 -10.94 -7.58
CA ARG A 6 6.24 -10.84 -9.05
C ARG A 6 6.11 -9.40 -9.53
N SER A 7 5.17 -8.63 -8.97
CA SER A 7 5.01 -7.21 -9.36
C SER A 7 6.24 -6.36 -9.04
N VAL A 8 6.98 -6.68 -7.97
CA VAL A 8 8.23 -6.02 -7.61
C VAL A 8 9.34 -6.42 -8.59
N ASP A 9 9.44 -7.69 -8.95
CA ASP A 9 10.45 -8.16 -9.91
C ASP A 9 10.22 -7.59 -11.32
N TYR A 10 8.96 -7.46 -11.75
CA TYR A 10 8.61 -6.76 -13.00
C TYR A 10 9.00 -5.27 -12.97
N LEU A 11 8.75 -4.58 -11.86
CA LEU A 11 9.09 -3.17 -11.71
C LEU A 11 10.61 -2.97 -11.70
N ASP A 12 11.35 -3.81 -10.97
CA ASP A 12 12.80 -3.70 -10.89
C ASP A 12 13.48 -4.02 -12.22
N PHE A 13 12.99 -5.03 -12.96
CA PHE A 13 13.41 -5.26 -14.34
C PHE A 13 13.19 -4.01 -15.21
N TRP A 14 12.00 -3.42 -15.15
CA TRP A 14 11.66 -2.23 -15.94
C TRP A 14 12.57 -1.04 -15.58
N LEU A 15 12.86 -0.84 -14.28
CA LEU A 15 13.76 0.21 -13.80
C LEU A 15 15.20 -0.01 -14.25
N ASP A 16 15.71 -1.24 -14.17
CA ASP A 16 17.07 -1.59 -14.59
C ASP A 16 17.22 -1.40 -16.12
N VAL A 17 16.22 -1.79 -16.91
CA VAL A 17 16.19 -1.52 -18.36
C VAL A 17 16.13 -0.02 -18.66
N ALA A 18 15.34 0.76 -17.92
CA ALA A 18 15.29 2.22 -18.06
C ALA A 18 16.64 2.89 -17.70
N GLN A 19 17.33 2.37 -16.69
CA GLN A 19 18.66 2.82 -16.32
C GLN A 19 19.70 2.46 -17.39
N HIS A 20 19.67 1.25 -17.92
CA HIS A 20 20.50 0.82 -19.04
C HIS A 20 20.33 1.73 -20.26
N MET A 21 19.08 2.04 -20.65
CA MET A 21 18.81 3.02 -21.70
C MET A 21 19.41 4.41 -21.41
N SER A 22 19.41 4.84 -20.15
CA SER A 22 20.06 6.09 -19.75
C SER A 22 21.57 6.03 -19.95
N LEU A 23 22.21 4.94 -19.52
CA LEU A 23 23.64 4.70 -19.72
C LEU A 23 24.00 4.72 -21.21
N CYS A 24 23.22 4.05 -22.07
CA CYS A 24 23.43 4.08 -23.53
C CYS A 24 23.33 5.51 -24.09
N ARG A 25 22.34 6.30 -23.65
CA ARG A 25 22.21 7.72 -24.06
C ARG A 25 23.40 8.56 -23.59
N HIS A 26 23.92 8.32 -22.39
CA HIS A 26 25.10 9.01 -21.87
C HIS A 26 26.35 8.65 -22.68
N PHE A 27 26.56 7.36 -22.95
CA PHE A 27 27.64 6.89 -23.79
C PHE A 27 27.61 7.51 -25.18
N VAL A 28 26.47 7.54 -25.87
CA VAL A 28 26.35 8.19 -27.20
C VAL A 28 26.71 9.68 -27.12
N ARG A 29 26.35 10.37 -26.05
CA ARG A 29 26.73 11.77 -25.82
C ARG A 29 28.23 11.94 -25.55
N GLU A 30 28.86 11.00 -24.87
CA GLU A 30 30.30 11.01 -24.55
C GLU A 30 31.17 10.50 -25.70
N LEU A 31 30.63 9.64 -26.58
CA LEU A 31 31.23 9.26 -27.86
C LEU A 31 31.52 10.48 -28.71
N ARG A 32 30.60 11.45 -28.66
CA ARG A 32 30.76 12.76 -29.31
C ARG A 32 31.87 13.62 -28.68
N ARG A 33 32.35 13.28 -27.48
CA ARG A 33 33.40 13.97 -26.71
C ARG A 33 34.72 13.19 -26.62
N SER A 34 34.87 12.05 -27.29
CA SER A 34 36.11 11.27 -27.41
C SER A 34 36.69 10.67 -26.11
N VAL A 35 35.85 10.35 -25.11
CA VAL A 35 36.25 9.68 -23.85
C VAL A 35 35.57 8.32 -23.78
N LEU A 36 36.21 7.23 -24.24
CA LEU A 36 35.42 6.14 -24.85
C LEU A 36 35.61 4.68 -24.41
N VAL A 37 36.70 4.31 -23.73
CA VAL A 37 36.96 2.86 -23.51
C VAL A 37 36.21 2.30 -22.30
N VAL A 38 36.09 3.07 -21.22
CA VAL A 38 35.45 2.61 -19.97
C VAL A 38 33.94 2.44 -20.13
N ALA A 39 33.30 3.36 -20.86
CA ALA A 39 31.84 3.42 -20.93
C ALA A 39 31.17 2.28 -21.75
N ARG A 40 31.87 1.65 -22.71
CA ARG A 40 31.33 0.48 -23.44
C ARG A 40 31.31 -0.79 -22.59
N GLN A 41 32.32 -0.97 -21.74
CA GLN A 41 32.36 -2.11 -20.81
C GLN A 41 31.22 -2.04 -19.79
N ASP A 42 30.91 -0.83 -19.32
CA ASP A 42 29.81 -0.59 -18.37
C ASP A 42 28.43 -0.91 -18.99
N ILE A 43 28.22 -0.58 -20.27
CA ILE A 43 26.96 -0.90 -20.97
C ILE A 43 26.81 -2.40 -21.12
N ARG A 44 27.85 -3.10 -21.57
CA ARG A 44 27.81 -4.55 -21.73
C ARG A 44 27.58 -5.27 -20.41
N ALA A 45 28.29 -4.86 -19.35
CA ALA A 45 28.10 -5.41 -18.01
C ALA A 45 26.67 -5.18 -17.50
N SER A 46 26.06 -4.02 -17.81
CA SER A 46 24.67 -3.74 -17.47
C SER A 46 23.69 -4.65 -18.24
N ALA A 47 23.91 -4.90 -19.53
CA ALA A 47 23.05 -5.76 -20.34
C ALA A 47 23.12 -7.23 -19.86
N GLU A 48 24.33 -7.74 -19.63
CA GLU A 48 24.57 -9.09 -19.09
C GLU A 48 23.93 -9.24 -17.71
N LYS A 49 24.11 -8.26 -16.81
CA LYS A 49 23.48 -8.28 -15.48
C LYS A 49 21.96 -8.41 -15.57
N ILE A 50 21.30 -7.66 -16.45
CA ILE A 50 19.83 -7.71 -16.62
C ILE A 50 19.41 -9.10 -17.12
N LEU A 51 20.12 -9.65 -18.11
CA LEU A 51 19.86 -10.99 -18.64
C LEU A 51 19.98 -12.07 -17.55
N TYR A 52 21.12 -12.12 -16.84
CA TYR A 52 21.40 -13.13 -15.82
C TYR A 52 20.48 -13.02 -14.59
N THR A 53 20.01 -11.82 -14.26
CA THR A 53 19.19 -11.59 -13.05
C THR A 53 17.71 -11.87 -13.28
N PHE A 54 17.17 -11.55 -14.46
CA PHE A 54 15.72 -11.53 -14.70
C PHE A 54 15.24 -12.48 -15.79
N LEU A 55 16.06 -12.81 -16.79
CA LEU A 55 15.59 -13.47 -18.01
C LEU A 55 16.03 -14.93 -18.15
N LEU A 56 17.10 -15.33 -17.45
CA LEU A 56 17.56 -16.71 -17.50
C LEU A 56 16.68 -17.66 -16.64
N PRO A 57 16.49 -18.90 -17.12
CA PRO A 57 15.77 -19.91 -16.35
C PRO A 57 16.46 -20.20 -15.02
N GLY A 58 15.73 -20.11 -13.92
CA GLY A 58 16.28 -20.34 -12.58
C GLY A 58 17.05 -19.17 -11.99
N ALA A 59 16.98 -17.98 -12.59
CA ALA A 59 17.51 -16.76 -12.00
C ALA A 59 16.77 -16.41 -10.69
N GLU A 60 17.46 -15.77 -9.75
CA GLU A 60 16.89 -15.40 -8.44
C GLU A 60 15.62 -14.55 -8.57
N ARG A 61 15.54 -13.75 -9.64
CA ARG A 61 14.44 -12.81 -9.91
C ARG A 61 13.82 -13.04 -11.29
N GLU A 62 13.71 -14.30 -11.69
CA GLU A 62 13.17 -14.69 -13.00
C GLU A 62 11.74 -14.13 -13.22
N ILE A 63 11.58 -13.30 -14.26
CA ILE A 63 10.28 -12.75 -14.67
C ILE A 63 9.60 -13.67 -15.67
N THR A 64 8.26 -13.72 -15.63
CA THR A 64 7.48 -14.62 -16.51
C THR A 64 7.22 -13.97 -17.87
N LEU A 65 8.00 -14.34 -18.86
CA LEU A 65 7.88 -13.87 -20.25
C LEU A 65 7.57 -15.04 -21.21
N PRO A 66 6.91 -14.78 -22.35
CA PRO A 66 6.88 -15.71 -23.46
C PRO A 66 8.29 -16.14 -23.87
N GLY A 67 8.49 -17.44 -24.06
CA GLY A 67 9.80 -18.02 -24.36
C GLY A 67 10.47 -17.48 -25.63
N SER A 68 9.67 -16.99 -26.59
CA SER A 68 10.20 -16.31 -27.78
C SER A 68 10.95 -15.04 -27.43
N ILE A 69 10.41 -14.22 -26.51
CA ILE A 69 11.03 -12.94 -26.12
C ILE A 69 12.33 -13.19 -25.35
N THR A 70 12.35 -14.16 -24.44
CA THR A 70 13.56 -14.47 -23.67
C THR A 70 14.65 -15.06 -24.56
N GLN A 71 14.30 -15.96 -25.48
CA GLN A 71 15.24 -16.51 -26.46
C GLN A 71 15.83 -15.42 -27.36
N ASP A 72 15.00 -14.53 -27.90
CA ASP A 72 15.45 -13.42 -28.75
C ASP A 72 16.47 -12.52 -28.03
N VAL A 73 16.21 -12.19 -26.75
CA VAL A 73 17.12 -11.36 -25.94
C VAL A 73 18.40 -12.12 -25.58
N THR A 74 18.32 -13.39 -25.19
CA THR A 74 19.48 -14.23 -24.86
C THR A 74 20.40 -14.36 -26.06
N THR A 75 19.87 -14.72 -27.23
CA THR A 75 20.65 -14.84 -28.47
C THR A 75 21.26 -13.49 -28.88
N ALA A 76 20.52 -12.39 -28.75
CA ALA A 76 21.03 -11.04 -29.05
C ALA A 76 22.25 -10.66 -28.18
N ILE A 77 22.23 -10.99 -26.90
CA ILE A 77 23.28 -10.59 -25.95
C ILE A 77 24.45 -11.58 -25.94
N GLU A 78 24.19 -12.89 -25.86
CA GLU A 78 25.24 -13.91 -25.70
C GLU A 78 25.91 -14.27 -27.03
N GLU A 79 25.14 -14.49 -28.11
CA GLU A 79 25.70 -14.92 -29.41
C GLU A 79 26.15 -13.72 -30.25
N PHE A 80 25.29 -12.71 -30.39
CA PHE A 80 25.58 -11.55 -31.23
C PHE A 80 26.35 -10.44 -30.50
N GLY A 81 26.46 -10.51 -29.16
CA GLY A 81 27.17 -9.52 -28.37
C GLY A 81 26.56 -8.12 -28.44
N ARG A 82 25.24 -8.00 -28.71
CA ARG A 82 24.54 -6.72 -28.78
C ARG A 82 24.28 -6.17 -27.39
N ASP A 83 24.61 -4.90 -27.22
CA ASP A 83 24.45 -4.11 -25.99
C ASP A 83 23.57 -2.87 -26.22
N ASP A 84 22.87 -2.84 -27.36
CA ASP A 84 21.95 -1.76 -27.73
C ASP A 84 20.69 -1.76 -26.83
N PRO A 85 20.14 -0.59 -26.49
CA PRO A 85 18.94 -0.49 -25.67
C PRO A 85 17.69 -1.14 -26.30
N GLU A 86 17.64 -1.22 -27.64
CA GLU A 86 16.52 -1.78 -28.40
C GLU A 86 16.32 -3.29 -28.17
N VAL A 87 17.38 -3.98 -27.73
CA VAL A 87 17.33 -5.43 -27.45
C VAL A 87 16.25 -5.74 -26.41
N PHE A 88 15.96 -4.83 -25.48
CA PHE A 88 14.98 -5.03 -24.42
C PHE A 88 13.59 -4.47 -24.72
N ASP A 89 13.33 -3.87 -25.88
CA ASP A 89 12.08 -3.13 -26.12
C ASP A 89 10.83 -4.02 -26.04
N VAL A 90 10.87 -5.18 -26.69
CA VAL A 90 9.74 -6.13 -26.68
C VAL A 90 9.48 -6.67 -25.26
N ALA A 91 10.54 -6.99 -24.53
CA ALA A 91 10.44 -7.46 -23.15
C ALA A 91 9.89 -6.37 -22.22
N LYS A 92 10.39 -5.14 -22.35
CA LYS A 92 9.95 -3.97 -21.59
C LYS A 92 8.47 -3.68 -21.81
N ASP A 93 8.01 -3.71 -23.06
CA ASP A 93 6.61 -3.43 -23.40
C ASP A 93 5.67 -4.51 -22.86
N TYR A 94 6.07 -5.78 -22.96
CA TYR A 94 5.32 -6.87 -22.35
C TYR A 94 5.21 -6.70 -20.83
N VAL A 95 6.33 -6.43 -20.15
CA VAL A 95 6.36 -6.23 -18.70
C VAL A 95 5.50 -5.03 -18.30
N PHE A 96 5.54 -3.94 -19.06
CA PHE A 96 4.68 -2.78 -18.82
C PHE A 96 3.19 -3.14 -18.90
N GLN A 97 2.78 -3.85 -19.95
CA GLN A 97 1.39 -4.31 -20.10
C GLN A 97 0.99 -5.29 -18.99
N ALA A 98 1.87 -6.22 -18.61
CA ALA A 98 1.62 -7.17 -17.53
C ALA A 98 1.44 -6.44 -16.19
N MET A 99 2.28 -5.43 -15.91
CA MET A 99 2.13 -4.58 -14.73
C MET A 99 0.80 -3.82 -14.76
N GLU A 100 0.45 -3.20 -15.90
CA GLU A 100 -0.80 -2.44 -16.07
C GLU A 100 -2.04 -3.30 -15.83
N ARG A 101 -2.01 -4.56 -16.27
CA ARG A 101 -3.12 -5.49 -16.08
C ARG A 101 -3.19 -6.02 -14.64
N ASP A 102 -2.06 -6.40 -14.06
CA ASP A 102 -2.05 -7.24 -12.85
C ASP A 102 -1.74 -6.42 -11.58
N ALA A 103 -0.79 -5.48 -11.63
CA ALA A 103 -0.31 -4.74 -10.46
C ALA A 103 -1.04 -3.40 -10.24
N PHE A 104 -1.32 -2.66 -11.33
CA PHE A 104 -1.94 -1.33 -11.24
C PHE A 104 -3.34 -1.35 -10.61
N PRO A 105 -4.27 -2.27 -10.94
CA PRO A 105 -5.59 -2.31 -10.31
C PRO A 105 -5.50 -2.58 -8.80
N GLY A 106 -4.54 -3.41 -8.38
CA GLY A 106 -4.26 -3.68 -6.97
C GLY A 106 -3.75 -2.44 -6.24
N PHE A 107 -2.77 -1.74 -6.83
CA PHE A 107 -2.25 -0.49 -6.29
C PHE A 107 -3.33 0.59 -6.16
N LEU A 108 -4.13 0.77 -7.20
CA LEU A 108 -5.25 1.72 -7.20
C LEU A 108 -6.28 1.35 -6.15
N ARG A 109 -6.64 0.06 -6.00
CA ARG A 109 -7.56 -0.36 -4.93
C ARG A 109 -7.00 -0.08 -3.54
N MET A 110 -5.73 -0.42 -3.30
CA MET A 110 -5.08 -0.20 -2.01
C MET A 110 -4.99 1.28 -1.64
N LYS A 111 -4.67 2.16 -2.59
CA LYS A 111 -4.57 3.61 -2.36
C LYS A 111 -5.88 4.37 -2.48
N ALA A 112 -6.85 3.88 -3.23
CA ALA A 112 -8.13 4.55 -3.42
C ALA A 112 -9.19 4.14 -2.37
N LEU A 113 -9.05 2.97 -1.75
CA LEU A 113 -10.05 2.43 -0.83
C LEU A 113 -9.66 2.51 0.65
N GLY A 114 -8.45 2.95 0.98
CA GLY A 114 -8.03 3.12 2.36
C GLY A 114 -7.03 4.26 2.49
N ASN A 115 -6.97 4.85 3.68
CA ASN A 115 -5.99 5.88 4.04
C ASN A 115 -5.10 5.46 5.21
N LEU A 116 -5.25 4.22 5.70
CA LEU A 116 -4.45 3.61 6.76
C LEU A 116 -3.64 2.43 6.23
N ILE A 117 -2.54 2.13 6.91
CA ILE A 117 -1.65 1.00 6.57
C ILE A 117 -1.90 -0.20 7.51
N PRO A 118 -1.51 -1.42 7.13
CA PRO A 118 -1.78 -2.62 7.94
C PRO A 118 -1.27 -2.56 9.40
N PRO A 119 -0.05 -2.06 9.70
CA PRO A 119 0.42 -1.98 11.08
C PRO A 119 -0.47 -1.11 11.99
N THR A 120 -0.90 0.04 11.51
CA THR A 120 -1.75 0.96 12.30
C THR A 120 -3.19 0.49 12.36
N LEU A 121 -3.68 -0.23 11.35
CA LEU A 121 -4.95 -0.94 11.41
C LEU A 121 -4.96 -1.98 12.54
N ILE A 122 -3.92 -2.82 12.64
CA ILE A 122 -3.80 -3.81 13.71
C ILE A 122 -3.72 -3.13 15.08
N MET A 123 -2.94 -2.04 15.20
CA MET A 123 -2.88 -1.27 16.44
C MET A 123 -4.27 -0.74 16.84
N ARG A 124 -5.03 -0.18 15.89
CA ARG A 124 -6.40 0.30 16.14
C ARG A 124 -7.34 -0.82 16.52
N LEU A 125 -7.21 -2.01 15.92
CA LEU A 125 -7.99 -3.18 16.34
C LEU A 125 -7.73 -3.50 17.81
N ILE A 126 -6.47 -3.62 18.21
CA ILE A 126 -6.09 -3.95 19.60
C ILE A 126 -6.61 -2.89 20.56
N LEU A 127 -6.34 -1.61 20.27
CA LEU A 127 -6.82 -0.49 21.10
C LEU A 127 -8.35 -0.45 21.18
N GLY A 128 -9.03 -0.69 20.06
CA GLY A 128 -10.48 -0.72 19.99
C GLY A 128 -11.07 -1.84 20.85
N LEU A 129 -10.52 -3.05 20.77
CA LEU A 129 -10.97 -4.18 21.57
C LEU A 129 -10.73 -3.97 23.07
N LEU A 130 -9.55 -3.46 23.46
CA LEU A 130 -9.24 -3.16 24.86
C LEU A 130 -10.14 -2.05 25.41
N ALA A 131 -10.37 -0.98 24.64
CA ALA A 131 -11.26 0.10 25.02
C ALA A 131 -12.71 -0.37 25.17
N MET A 132 -13.21 -1.19 24.23
CA MET A 132 -14.55 -1.77 24.33
C MET A 132 -14.70 -2.68 25.55
N PHE A 133 -13.70 -3.54 25.81
CA PHE A 133 -13.71 -4.38 27.00
C PHE A 133 -13.75 -3.55 28.28
N GLY A 134 -12.88 -2.55 28.40
CA GLY A 134 -12.87 -1.62 29.54
C GLY A 134 -14.16 -0.82 29.68
N ALA A 135 -14.77 -0.40 28.57
CA ALA A 135 -16.04 0.31 28.54
C ALA A 135 -17.16 -0.55 29.12
N PHE A 136 -17.33 -1.78 28.61
CA PHE A 136 -18.34 -2.70 29.11
C PHE A 136 -18.11 -3.06 30.57
N TRP A 137 -16.88 -3.40 30.94
CA TRP A 137 -16.52 -3.70 32.33
C TRP A 137 -16.92 -2.56 33.27
N THR A 138 -16.49 -1.33 32.96
CA THR A 138 -16.80 -0.14 33.76
C THR A 138 -18.30 0.13 33.78
N ALA A 139 -18.99 -0.03 32.65
CA ALA A 139 -20.43 0.16 32.56
C ALA A 139 -21.20 -0.79 33.47
N PHE A 140 -20.87 -2.09 33.46
CA PHE A 140 -21.49 -3.07 34.35
C PHE A 140 -21.20 -2.78 35.82
N VAL A 141 -19.95 -2.44 36.16
CA VAL A 141 -19.57 -2.06 37.53
C VAL A 141 -20.41 -0.87 38.03
N LEU A 142 -20.52 0.20 37.25
CA LEU A 142 -21.30 1.39 37.62
C LEU A 142 -22.81 1.09 37.72
N ILE A 143 -23.35 0.22 36.86
CA ILE A 143 -24.75 -0.20 36.92
C ILE A 143 -25.04 -1.02 38.17
N PHE A 144 -24.15 -1.96 38.52
CA PHE A 144 -24.30 -2.82 39.70
C PHE A 144 -23.96 -2.12 41.03
N LEU A 145 -23.21 -1.03 41.00
CA LEU A 145 -23.02 -0.15 42.17
C LEU A 145 -24.19 0.83 42.35
N ASP A 146 -25.15 0.86 41.41
CA ASP A 146 -26.24 1.83 41.36
C ASP A 146 -25.75 3.29 41.34
N GLU A 147 -24.65 3.53 40.63
CA GLU A 147 -24.06 4.87 40.51
C GLU A 147 -24.94 5.82 39.72
N ALA A 148 -24.87 7.11 40.03
CA ALA A 148 -25.64 8.15 39.36
C ALA A 148 -25.36 8.20 37.84
N ARG A 149 -26.36 8.58 37.05
CA ARG A 149 -26.23 8.71 35.58
C ARG A 149 -25.14 9.69 35.16
N ILE A 150 -24.84 10.68 36.00
CA ILE A 150 -23.76 11.65 35.78
C ILE A 150 -22.40 10.94 35.80
N THR A 151 -22.17 10.02 36.74
CA THR A 151 -20.95 9.21 36.79
C THR A 151 -20.85 8.30 35.57
N ARG A 152 -21.97 7.76 35.09
CA ARG A 152 -22.03 6.91 33.90
C ARG A 152 -21.75 7.66 32.58
N LEU A 153 -21.91 9.00 32.52
CA LEU A 153 -21.55 9.78 31.33
C LEU A 153 -20.06 9.65 30.98
N TRP A 154 -19.19 9.33 31.93
CA TRP A 154 -17.78 9.09 31.65
C TRP A 154 -17.52 7.87 30.75
N LEU A 155 -18.52 7.01 30.55
CA LEU A 155 -18.48 5.91 29.59
C LEU A 155 -18.39 6.38 28.13
N ILE A 156 -18.70 7.65 27.84
CA ILE A 156 -18.52 8.26 26.51
C ILE A 156 -17.10 8.04 26.01
N LEU A 157 -16.08 8.32 26.82
CA LEU A 157 -14.69 8.24 26.38
C LEU A 157 -14.27 6.83 25.90
N PRO A 158 -14.39 5.76 26.72
CA PRO A 158 -13.95 4.45 26.28
C PRO A 158 -14.83 3.84 25.19
N PHE A 159 -16.15 4.14 25.15
CA PHE A 159 -17.01 3.68 24.04
C PHE A 159 -16.66 4.41 22.73
N THR A 160 -16.53 5.73 22.74
CA THR A 160 -16.20 6.49 21.53
C THR A 160 -14.85 6.07 20.97
N ILE A 161 -13.82 5.90 21.82
CA ILE A 161 -12.50 5.42 21.39
C ILE A 161 -12.61 3.99 20.82
N GLY A 162 -13.32 3.10 21.53
CA GLY A 162 -13.50 1.71 21.12
C GLY A 162 -14.19 1.57 19.76
N VAL A 163 -15.37 2.17 19.62
CA VAL A 163 -16.18 2.12 18.40
C VAL A 163 -15.45 2.80 17.24
N TYR A 164 -14.82 3.97 17.46
CA TYR A 164 -14.05 4.67 16.42
C TYR A 164 -12.88 3.84 15.90
N CYS A 165 -12.09 3.23 16.79
CA CYS A 165 -10.95 2.41 16.42
C CYS A 165 -11.37 1.14 15.68
N LEU A 166 -12.44 0.47 16.13
CA LEU A 166 -12.98 -0.71 15.46
C LEU A 166 -13.59 -0.40 14.09
N ALA A 167 -14.34 0.70 13.96
CA ALA A 167 -14.87 1.14 12.68
C ALA A 167 -13.73 1.50 11.72
N SER A 168 -12.69 2.19 12.21
CA SER A 168 -11.51 2.52 11.40
C SER A 168 -10.81 1.27 10.87
N TYR A 169 -10.70 0.23 11.70
CA TYR A 169 -10.15 -1.07 11.32
C TYR A 169 -11.03 -1.76 10.26
N GLN A 170 -12.33 -1.90 10.54
CA GLN A 170 -13.28 -2.63 9.69
C GLN A 170 -13.36 -2.06 8.27
N TYR A 171 -13.30 -0.73 8.14
CA TYR A 171 -13.37 -0.06 6.84
C TYR A 171 -12.01 0.28 6.22
N SER A 172 -10.91 -0.08 6.89
CA SER A 172 -9.54 0.27 6.50
C SER A 172 -9.34 1.77 6.24
N LEU A 173 -10.06 2.60 6.99
CA LEU A 173 -10.21 4.03 6.76
C LEU A 173 -10.30 4.78 8.09
N ASP A 174 -9.40 5.72 8.35
CA ASP A 174 -9.60 6.75 9.37
C ASP A 174 -10.49 7.86 8.78
N PRO A 175 -11.72 8.03 9.29
CA PRO A 175 -12.65 8.98 8.69
C PRO A 175 -12.24 10.44 8.87
N ILE A 176 -11.62 10.81 10.00
CA ILE A 176 -11.22 12.19 10.29
C ILE A 176 -10.08 12.60 9.34
N LEU A 177 -9.06 11.77 9.24
CA LEU A 177 -7.92 12.00 8.34
C LEU A 177 -8.38 12.00 6.87
N ALA A 178 -9.29 11.10 6.50
CA ALA A 178 -9.84 11.06 5.15
C ALA A 178 -10.60 12.34 4.77
N LEU A 179 -11.38 12.92 5.70
CA LEU A 179 -12.06 14.20 5.49
C LEU A 179 -11.10 15.38 5.35
N ILE A 180 -10.01 15.38 6.13
CA ILE A 180 -8.94 16.39 6.00
C ILE A 180 -8.22 16.23 4.64
N GLY A 181 -8.16 15.02 4.09
CA GLY A 181 -7.46 14.70 2.85
C GLY A 181 -6.06 14.14 3.08
N LEU A 182 -5.83 13.53 4.25
CA LEU A 182 -4.58 12.87 4.63
C LEU A 182 -4.69 11.35 4.49
N SER A 183 -3.60 10.75 4.03
CA SER A 183 -3.36 9.31 4.01
C SER A 183 -2.03 8.98 4.66
N GLU A 184 -2.03 7.93 5.46
CA GLU A 184 -0.84 7.37 6.07
C GLU A 184 0.04 6.69 5.00
N TYR A 185 1.33 6.95 5.05
CA TYR A 185 2.33 6.38 4.14
C TYR A 185 3.21 5.37 4.87
N THR A 186 3.79 5.78 5.99
CA THR A 186 4.47 4.93 6.97
C THR A 186 3.78 5.11 8.32
N PRO A 187 3.99 4.21 9.31
CA PRO A 187 3.34 4.35 10.61
C PRO A 187 3.53 5.75 11.18
N PHE A 188 2.42 6.45 11.45
CA PHE A 188 2.36 7.81 11.97
C PHE A 188 2.95 8.91 11.08
N ASN A 189 3.14 8.62 9.79
CA ASN A 189 3.63 9.59 8.81
C ASN A 189 2.60 9.81 7.72
N PHE A 190 2.11 11.04 7.61
CA PHE A 190 0.94 11.38 6.81
C PHE A 190 1.33 12.14 5.54
N SER A 191 0.58 11.89 4.48
CA SER A 191 0.77 12.48 3.16
C SER A 191 -0.54 13.02 2.62
N TRP A 192 -0.47 14.12 1.89
CA TRP A 192 -1.64 14.71 1.25
C TRP A 192 -2.10 13.88 0.05
N ILE A 193 -3.40 13.60 -0.01
CA ILE A 193 -4.01 12.95 -1.16
C ILE A 193 -4.08 13.98 -2.30
N ARG A 194 -3.19 13.83 -3.29
CA ARG A 194 -3.10 14.75 -4.43
C ARG A 194 -4.21 14.55 -5.45
N GLU A 195 -4.64 13.30 -5.64
CA GLU A 195 -5.62 12.94 -6.65
C GLU A 195 -7.05 13.33 -6.22
N PRO A 196 -7.72 14.27 -6.93
CA PRO A 196 -9.03 14.79 -6.51
C PRO A 196 -10.13 13.73 -6.49
N TYR A 197 -10.08 12.79 -7.43
CA TYR A 197 -11.04 11.68 -7.47
C TYR A 197 -10.95 10.81 -6.22
N VAL A 198 -9.73 10.40 -5.84
CA VAL A 198 -9.48 9.59 -4.64
C VAL A 198 -9.90 10.32 -3.38
N ARG A 199 -9.59 11.62 -3.28
CA ARG A 199 -10.01 12.45 -2.15
C ARG A 199 -11.54 12.49 -2.00
N ARG A 200 -12.27 12.67 -3.11
CA ARG A 200 -13.75 12.70 -3.09
C ARG A 200 -14.32 11.34 -2.68
N LEU A 201 -13.78 10.25 -3.21
CA LEU A 201 -14.20 8.89 -2.89
C LEU A 201 -13.99 8.56 -1.40
N LEU A 202 -12.80 8.86 -0.87
CA LEU A 202 -12.47 8.63 0.54
C LEU A 202 -13.32 9.51 1.47
N ALA A 203 -13.57 10.77 1.11
CA ALA A 203 -14.44 11.65 1.89
C ALA A 203 -15.89 11.14 1.95
N GLN A 204 -16.46 10.66 0.83
CA GLN A 204 -17.80 10.08 0.81
C GLN A 204 -17.91 8.85 1.72
N ARG A 205 -16.91 7.96 1.64
CA ARG A 205 -16.84 6.79 2.53
C ARG A 205 -16.63 7.20 3.98
N ALA A 206 -15.80 8.19 4.26
CA ALA A 206 -15.55 8.71 5.60
C ALA A 206 -16.83 9.23 6.27
N ILE A 207 -17.67 9.95 5.53
CA ILE A 207 -18.97 10.42 6.03
C ILE A 207 -19.85 9.23 6.42
N MET A 208 -19.96 8.22 5.56
CA MET A 208 -20.72 7.00 5.85
C MET A 208 -20.19 6.29 7.10
N VAL A 209 -18.86 6.09 7.19
CA VAL A 209 -18.24 5.43 8.34
C VAL A 209 -18.42 6.24 9.63
N LEU A 210 -18.32 7.56 9.58
CA LEU A 210 -18.60 8.41 10.75
C LEU A 210 -20.06 8.32 11.19
N ALA A 211 -20.99 8.33 10.24
CA ALA A 211 -22.41 8.20 10.56
C ALA A 211 -22.71 6.87 11.27
N VAL A 212 -22.16 5.76 10.75
CA VAL A 212 -22.30 4.43 11.38
C VAL A 212 -21.62 4.39 12.75
N THR A 213 -20.41 4.93 12.87
CA THR A 213 -19.66 5.03 14.15
C THR A 213 -20.46 5.80 15.19
N MET A 214 -20.97 6.99 14.85
CA MET A 214 -21.76 7.83 15.76
C MET A 214 -23.08 7.15 16.15
N PHE A 215 -23.73 6.44 15.22
CA PHE A 215 -24.97 5.73 15.50
C PHE A 215 -24.73 4.59 16.50
N ILE A 216 -23.71 3.75 16.29
CA ILE A 216 -23.38 2.64 17.19
C ILE A 216 -22.95 3.17 18.56
N ASP A 217 -22.10 4.20 18.60
CA ASP A 217 -21.61 4.81 19.83
C ASP A 217 -22.78 5.41 20.64
N ALA A 218 -23.65 6.19 20.00
CA ALA A 218 -24.83 6.75 20.64
C ALA A 218 -25.78 5.65 21.16
N ALA A 219 -25.99 4.57 20.40
CA ALA A 219 -26.84 3.46 20.83
C ALA A 219 -26.29 2.77 22.09
N LEU A 220 -24.97 2.53 22.15
CA LEU A 220 -24.30 1.97 23.33
C LEU A 220 -24.42 2.92 24.53
N LEU A 221 -24.16 4.21 24.33
CA LEU A 221 -24.23 5.20 25.40
C LEU A 221 -25.65 5.34 25.97
N VAL A 222 -26.66 5.42 25.11
CA VAL A 222 -28.06 5.47 25.52
C VAL A 222 -28.41 4.22 26.33
N LEU A 223 -27.98 3.04 25.88
CA LEU A 223 -28.23 1.78 26.59
C LEU A 223 -27.59 1.77 27.99
N PHE A 224 -26.29 2.03 28.10
CA PHE A 224 -25.59 1.86 29.39
C PHE A 224 -25.77 3.04 30.36
N ILE A 225 -26.12 4.24 29.88
CA ILE A 225 -26.37 5.40 30.75
C ILE A 225 -27.81 5.40 31.29
N LEU A 226 -28.80 5.01 30.48
CA LEU A 226 -30.21 5.12 30.87
C LEU A 226 -30.78 3.89 31.57
N VAL A 227 -30.12 2.73 31.46
CA VAL A 227 -30.55 1.51 32.16
C VAL A 227 -30.61 1.75 33.68
N PRO A 228 -31.71 1.39 34.36
CA PRO A 228 -31.81 1.53 35.81
C PRO A 228 -30.74 0.67 36.49
N GLY A 229 -30.06 1.24 37.47
CA GLY A 229 -29.12 0.49 38.30
C GLY A 229 -29.88 -0.48 39.22
N LYS A 230 -29.20 -1.56 39.58
CA LYS A 230 -29.66 -2.46 40.63
C LYS A 230 -28.44 -2.92 41.39
N ARG A 231 -28.40 -2.57 42.68
CA ARG A 231 -27.35 -3.04 43.56
C ARG A 231 -27.48 -4.55 43.75
N LEU A 232 -26.47 -5.29 43.30
CA LEU A 232 -26.34 -6.73 43.50
C LEU A 232 -25.85 -7.04 44.92
#